data_AF-A0A821EL40-F1
#
_entry.id   AF-A0A821EL40-F1
#
_cell.length_a   1.000
_cell.length_b   1.000
_cell.length_c   1.000
_cell.angle_alpha   90.00
_cell.angle_beta   90.00
_cell.angle_gamma   90.00
#
_symmetry.space_group_name_H-M   'P 1'
#
loop_
_entity.id
_entity.type
_entity.pdbx_description
1 polymer ?
#
loop_
_entity_poly.entity_id
_entity_poly.type
_entity_poly.pdbx_seq_one_letter_code
_entity_poly.pdbx_strand_id
1 'polypeptide(L)'
;MKLQIDQIETFDTWLLQTEQRISKDLDIMESNVSGIDRQYQQLAQLQDELVAQQVTTESLQNMIIVVDDSSSNDEEQTSPYTSSEIEEKLLNLSERWAHICNFVHSRWIQLQEVKIEFEQTESNRNKVGKWLTDKEDEMNKMKAETNISNTDILMQQVHSIQ
;
A
#
# COMPACT_ATOMS: atom_id res chain seq x y z
N MET A 1 -25.38 29.21 4.33
CA MET A 1 -25.95 27.87 4.56
C MET A 1 -25.93 26.96 3.33
N LYS A 2 -26.52 27.30 2.16
CA LYS A 2 -26.53 26.38 1.00
C LYS A 2 -25.14 25.93 0.53
N LEU A 3 -24.20 26.87 0.39
CA LEU A 3 -22.81 26.58 0.02
C LEU A 3 -22.10 25.62 0.98
N GLN A 4 -22.41 25.72 2.28
CA GLN A 4 -21.81 24.88 3.32
C GLN A 4 -22.38 23.45 3.28
N ILE A 5 -23.69 23.32 3.06
CA ILE A 5 -24.34 22.01 2.90
C ILE A 5 -23.85 21.32 1.61
N ASP A 6 -23.69 22.07 0.52
CA ASP A 6 -23.16 21.54 -0.74
C ASP A 6 -21.72 20.99 -0.58
N GLN A 7 -20.89 21.64 0.26
CA GLN A 7 -19.54 21.16 0.59
C GLN A 7 -19.56 19.86 1.40
N ILE A 8 -20.46 19.76 2.39
CA ILE A 8 -20.66 18.55 3.20
C ILE A 8 -21.09 17.37 2.31
N GLU A 9 -22.07 17.57 1.43
CA GLU A 9 -22.55 16.51 0.53
C GLU A 9 -21.50 16.08 -0.51
N THR A 10 -20.71 17.04 -1.01
CA THR A 10 -19.61 16.74 -1.93
C THR A 10 -18.54 15.88 -1.25
N PHE A 11 -18.18 16.23 -0.01
CA PHE A 11 -17.19 15.47 0.76
C PHE A 11 -17.72 14.10 1.17
N ASP A 12 -19.00 14.00 1.57
CA ASP A 12 -19.66 12.73 1.88
C ASP A 12 -19.67 11.77 0.69
N THR A 13 -20.01 12.28 -0.50
CA THR A 13 -20.00 11.49 -1.75
C THR A 13 -18.59 11.00 -2.07
N TRP A 14 -17.59 11.87 -1.90
CA TRP A 14 -16.18 11.51 -2.13
C TRP A 14 -15.70 10.45 -1.12
N LEU A 15 -16.06 10.56 0.16
CA LEU A 15 -15.75 9.57 1.19
C LEU A 15 -16.37 8.21 0.83
N LEU A 16 -17.63 8.19 0.43
CA LEU A 16 -18.33 6.96 0.06
C LEU A 16 -17.67 6.25 -1.15
N GLN A 17 -17.29 7.00 -2.17
CA GLN A 17 -16.56 6.46 -3.33
C GLN A 17 -15.20 5.92 -2.92
N THR A 18 -14.51 6.62 -2.01
CA THR A 18 -13.20 6.21 -1.50
C THR A 18 -13.29 4.94 -0.67
N GLU A 19 -14.27 4.83 0.23
CA GLU A 19 -14.54 3.63 1.03
C GLU A 19 -14.85 2.42 0.14
N GLN A 20 -15.67 2.59 -0.90
CA GLN A 20 -15.94 1.53 -1.87
C GLN A 20 -14.69 1.09 -2.62
N ARG A 21 -13.82 2.03 -3.01
CA ARG A 21 -12.54 1.73 -3.67
C ARG A 21 -11.62 0.96 -2.73
N ILE A 22 -11.57 1.35 -1.46
CA ILE A 22 -10.79 0.66 -0.42
C ILE A 22 -11.26 -0.78 -0.28
N SER A 23 -12.57 -1.00 -0.07
CA SER A 23 -13.12 -2.35 0.10
C SER A 23 -12.94 -3.26 -1.11
N LYS A 24 -12.97 -2.69 -2.32
CA LYS A 24 -12.91 -3.48 -3.57
C LYS A 24 -11.48 -3.83 -3.99
N ASP A 25 -10.58 -2.85 -3.93
CA ASP A 25 -9.28 -2.94 -4.60
C ASP A 25 -8.09 -3.00 -3.61
N LEU A 26 -8.26 -2.47 -2.39
CA LEU A 26 -7.14 -2.27 -1.46
C LEU A 26 -7.21 -3.15 -0.20
N ASP A 27 -8.34 -3.80 0.09
CA ASP A 27 -8.48 -4.63 1.28
C ASP A 27 -7.67 -5.94 1.15
N ILE A 28 -7.81 -6.63 0.01
CA ILE A 28 -7.16 -7.92 -0.24
C ILE A 28 -5.77 -7.71 -0.82
N MET A 29 -4.71 -8.10 -0.12
CA MET A 29 -3.34 -8.03 -0.65
C MET A 29 -3.12 -9.10 -1.73
N GLU A 30 -2.85 -8.71 -2.97
CA GLU A 30 -2.58 -9.67 -4.04
C GLU A 30 -1.21 -10.33 -3.82
N SER A 31 -1.13 -11.66 -3.99
CA SER A 31 0.11 -12.42 -3.74
C SER A 31 1.12 -12.38 -4.91
N ASN A 32 0.78 -11.71 -6.02
CA ASN A 32 1.61 -11.58 -7.20
C ASN A 32 2.36 -10.24 -7.18
N VAL A 33 3.57 -10.21 -7.76
CA VAL A 33 4.37 -8.96 -7.82
C VAL A 33 3.62 -7.86 -8.60
N SER A 34 2.93 -8.23 -9.68
CA SER A 34 2.15 -7.27 -10.49
C SER A 34 0.97 -6.65 -9.74
N GLY A 35 0.33 -7.40 -8.83
CA GLY A 35 -0.79 -6.92 -8.02
C GLY A 35 -0.32 -6.05 -6.86
N ILE A 36 0.82 -6.40 -6.26
CA ILE A 36 1.48 -5.52 -5.27
C ILE A 36 1.84 -4.17 -5.91
N ASP A 37 2.42 -4.17 -7.12
CA ASP A 37 2.74 -2.93 -7.85
C ASP A 37 1.48 -2.12 -8.18
N ARG A 38 0.39 -2.79 -8.60
CA ARG A 38 -0.89 -2.13 -8.84
C ARG A 38 -1.45 -1.53 -7.56
N GLN A 39 -1.41 -2.24 -6.44
CA GLN A 39 -1.88 -1.74 -5.16
C GLN A 39 -1.05 -0.55 -4.67
N TYR A 40 0.27 -0.60 -4.87
CA TYR A 40 1.14 0.53 -4.59
C TYR A 40 0.71 1.78 -5.36
N GLN A 41 0.47 1.65 -6.67
CA GLN A 41 0.00 2.77 -7.49
C GLN A 41 -1.36 3.31 -7.02
N GLN A 42 -2.29 2.43 -6.68
CA GLN A 42 -3.61 2.82 -6.17
C GLN A 42 -3.53 3.50 -4.80
N LEU A 43 -2.64 3.05 -3.91
CA LEU A 43 -2.39 3.68 -2.60
C LEU A 43 -1.70 5.03 -2.74
N ALA A 44 -0.74 5.17 -3.67
CA ALA A 44 -0.11 6.44 -3.97
C ALA A 44 -1.13 7.46 -4.51
N GLN A 45 -1.97 7.03 -5.46
CA GLN A 45 -3.04 7.89 -5.97
C GLN A 45 -4.03 8.29 -4.85
N LEU A 46 -4.44 7.35 -4.00
CA LEU A 46 -5.33 7.65 -2.88
C LEU A 46 -4.68 8.63 -1.89
N GLN A 47 -3.37 8.52 -1.66
CA GLN A 47 -2.64 9.47 -0.81
C GLN A 47 -2.62 10.87 -1.41
N ASP A 48 -2.40 11.02 -2.72
CA ASP A 48 -2.45 12.31 -3.39
C ASP A 48 -3.86 12.93 -3.32
N GLU A 49 -4.90 12.11 -3.51
CA GLU A 49 -6.29 12.54 -3.36
C GLU A 49 -6.62 12.97 -1.92
N LEU A 50 -6.08 12.27 -0.90
CA LEU A 50 -6.21 12.68 0.51
C LEU A 50 -5.54 14.03 0.77
N VAL A 51 -4.33 14.25 0.25
CA VAL A 51 -3.64 15.54 0.39
C VAL A 51 -4.43 16.66 -0.28
N ALA A 52 -5.02 16.41 -1.44
CA ALA A 52 -5.88 17.39 -2.12
C ALA A 52 -7.14 17.72 -1.32
N GLN A 53 -7.75 16.72 -0.67
CA GLN A 53 -8.94 16.90 0.15
C GLN A 53 -8.66 17.48 1.55
N GLN A 54 -7.39 17.57 1.97
CA GLN A 54 -7.02 18.18 3.23
C GLN A 54 -7.55 19.62 3.34
N VAL A 55 -7.50 20.40 2.25
CA VAL A 55 -8.03 21.79 2.22
C VAL A 55 -9.55 21.81 2.45
N THR A 56 -10.27 20.83 1.88
CA THR A 56 -11.72 20.68 2.08
C THR A 56 -12.02 20.29 3.52
N THR A 57 -11.27 19.34 4.09
CA THR A 57 -11.41 18.92 5.50
C THR A 57 -11.09 20.07 6.46
N GLU A 58 -10.03 20.84 6.22
CA GLU A 58 -9.69 22.03 7.00
C GLU A 58 -10.78 23.12 6.90
N SER A 59 -11.39 23.29 5.72
CA SER A 59 -12.52 24.21 5.54
C SER A 59 -13.78 23.74 6.29
N LEU A 60 -14.04 22.44 6.32
CA LEU A 60 -15.19 21.85 7.04
C LEU A 60 -14.97 21.89 8.56
N GLN A 61 -13.74 21.68 9.02
CA GLN A 61 -13.39 21.77 10.45
C GLN A 61 -13.46 23.20 10.98
N ASN A 62 -13.11 24.19 10.17
CA ASN A 62 -13.20 25.61 10.50
C ASN A 62 -14.59 26.22 10.19
N MET A 63 -15.57 25.40 9.81
CA MET A 63 -16.91 25.88 9.51
C MET A 63 -17.57 26.39 10.79
N ILE A 64 -17.59 27.72 10.95
CA ILE A 64 -18.33 28.39 12.02
C ILE A 64 -19.82 28.29 11.68
N ILE A 65 -20.56 27.50 12.47
CA ILE A 65 -22.02 27.48 12.41
C ILE A 65 -22.51 28.72 13.16
N VAL A 66 -22.98 29.72 12.42
CA VAL A 66 -23.62 30.89 13.03
C VAL A 66 -25.03 30.46 13.45
N VAL A 67 -25.21 30.19 14.75
CA VAL A 67 -26.53 30.07 15.37
C VAL A 67 -27.11 31.48 15.41
N ASP A 68 -28.16 31.73 14.62
CA ASP A 68 -28.87 33.00 14.69
C ASP A 68 -29.76 33.00 15.94
N ASP A 69 -29.21 33.46 17.07
CA ASP A 69 -29.95 33.71 18.31
C ASP A 69 -30.84 34.97 18.23
N SER A 70 -30.98 35.61 17.05
CA SER A 70 -31.70 36.88 16.92
C SER A 70 -33.15 36.80 16.42
N SER A 71 -33.67 35.66 15.97
CA SER A 71 -35.10 35.54 15.61
C SER A 71 -35.95 35.13 16.81
N SER A 72 -36.06 36.04 17.78
CA SER A 72 -37.23 36.07 18.64
C SER A 72 -38.42 36.56 17.80
N ASN A 73 -39.42 35.70 17.71
CA ASN A 73 -40.74 35.89 17.12
C ASN A 73 -40.84 35.62 15.62
N ASP A 74 -41.63 34.58 15.35
CA ASP A 74 -42.52 34.42 14.22
C ASP A 74 -41.91 34.51 12.82
N GLU A 75 -42.04 33.38 12.11
CA GLU A 75 -41.84 33.17 10.66
C GLU A 75 -40.57 32.39 10.28
N GLU A 76 -40.83 31.27 9.59
CA GLU A 76 -39.97 30.65 8.57
C GLU A 76 -38.74 29.86 9.08
N GLN A 77 -38.84 28.56 9.39
CA GLN A 77 -39.28 27.53 8.44
C GLN A 77 -38.58 27.59 7.06
N THR A 78 -37.32 28.04 6.99
CA THR A 78 -36.54 28.02 5.71
C THR A 78 -35.08 27.63 5.90
N SER A 79 -34.78 26.68 6.78
CA SER A 79 -33.55 25.88 6.66
C SER A 79 -33.87 24.42 7.03
N PRO A 80 -33.69 23.44 6.13
CA PRO A 80 -34.06 22.04 6.36
C PRO A 80 -33.13 21.31 7.34
N TYR A 81 -32.17 22.01 7.97
CA TYR A 81 -31.23 21.42 8.92
C TYR A 81 -31.14 22.30 10.17
N THR A 82 -31.34 21.67 11.32
CA THR A 82 -31.05 22.26 12.62
C THR A 82 -29.53 22.29 12.85
N SER A 83 -29.02 23.25 13.63
CA SER A 83 -27.57 23.35 13.94
C SER A 83 -27.00 22.04 14.46
N SER A 84 -27.79 21.29 15.25
CA SER A 84 -27.41 20.00 15.82
C SER A 84 -27.20 18.90 14.77
N GLU A 85 -28.02 18.85 13.72
CA GLU A 85 -27.92 17.82 12.68
C GLU A 85 -26.69 18.02 11.79
N ILE A 86 -26.27 19.28 11.60
CA ILE A 86 -25.06 19.61 10.83
C ILE A 86 -23.81 19.23 11.63
N GLU A 87 -23.79 19.51 12.94
CA GLU A 87 -22.69 19.11 13.83
C GLU A 87 -22.51 17.58 13.86
N GLU A 88 -23.61 16.83 13.99
CA GLU A 88 -23.56 15.36 13.97
C GLU A 88 -23.03 14.82 12.64
N LYS A 89 -23.48 15.38 11.51
CA LYS A 89 -22.95 15.01 10.19
C LYS A 89 -21.47 15.32 10.04
N LEU A 90 -21.01 16.50 10.47
CA LEU A 90 -19.59 16.87 10.40
C LEU A 90 -18.73 15.94 11.25
N LEU A 91 -19.22 15.56 12.44
CA LEU A 91 -18.53 14.60 13.30
C LEU A 91 -18.41 13.23 12.62
N ASN A 92 -19.50 12.71 12.04
CA ASN A 92 -19.47 11.45 11.29
C ASN A 92 -18.48 11.48 10.11
N LEU A 93 -18.47 12.56 9.34
CA LEU A 93 -17.53 12.74 8.22
C LEU A 93 -16.08 12.77 8.70
N SER A 94 -15.82 13.41 9.85
CA SER A 94 -14.48 13.47 10.44
C SER A 94 -13.98 12.09 10.90
N GLU A 95 -14.86 11.27 11.49
CA GLU A 95 -14.53 9.91 11.91
C GLU A 95 -14.21 9.01 10.70
N ARG A 96 -15.03 9.08 9.65
CA ARG A 96 -14.80 8.33 8.40
C ARG A 96 -13.52 8.74 7.71
N TRP A 97 -13.24 10.04 7.65
CA TRP A 97 -11.96 10.55 7.15
C TRP A 97 -10.77 10.03 7.94
N ALA A 98 -10.84 10.07 9.28
CA ALA A 98 -9.78 9.54 10.14
C ALA A 98 -9.56 8.04 9.92
N HIS A 99 -10.64 7.28 9.73
CA HIS A 99 -10.58 5.86 9.40
C HIS A 99 -9.84 5.61 8.07
N ILE A 100 -10.14 6.38 7.02
CA ILE A 100 -9.44 6.28 5.73
C ILE A 100 -7.96 6.64 5.87
N CYS A 101 -7.63 7.72 6.59
CA CYS A 101 -6.24 8.12 6.85
C CYS A 101 -5.45 6.99 7.55
N ASN A 102 -6.05 6.39 8.57
CA ASN A 102 -5.46 5.28 9.31
C ASN A 102 -5.30 4.04 8.43
N PHE A 103 -6.29 3.73 7.59
CA PHE A 103 -6.22 2.62 6.64
C PHE A 103 -5.04 2.81 5.68
N VAL A 104 -4.92 3.98 5.04
CA VAL A 104 -3.83 4.27 4.10
C VAL A 104 -2.47 4.15 4.79
N HIS A 105 -2.33 4.71 5.99
CA HIS A 105 -1.09 4.61 6.75
C HIS A 105 -0.74 3.15 7.09
N SER A 106 -1.68 2.38 7.63
CA SER A 106 -1.49 0.97 7.96
C SER A 106 -1.11 0.15 6.74
N ARG A 107 -1.77 0.40 5.60
CA ARG A 107 -1.52 -0.32 4.36
C ARG A 107 -0.15 0.01 3.76
N TRP A 108 0.30 1.26 3.90
CA TRP A 108 1.67 1.65 3.54
C TRP A 108 2.72 0.90 4.34
N ILE A 109 2.51 0.74 5.65
CA ILE A 109 3.41 -0.02 6.52
C ILE A 109 3.48 -1.48 6.06
N GLN A 110 2.33 -2.13 5.85
CA GLN A 110 2.27 -3.52 5.37
C GLN A 110 3.03 -3.71 4.05
N LEU A 111 2.87 -2.79 3.09
CA LEU A 111 3.61 -2.85 1.83
C LEU A 111 5.12 -2.73 2.02
N GLN A 112 5.58 -1.88 2.95
CA GLN A 112 7.01 -1.77 3.25
C GLN A 112 7.55 -3.05 3.91
N GLU A 113 6.80 -3.67 4.81
CA GLU A 113 7.18 -4.94 5.44
C GLU A 113 7.34 -6.05 4.39
N VAL A 114 6.35 -6.22 3.51
CA VAL A 114 6.41 -7.20 2.41
C VAL A 114 7.59 -6.93 1.48
N LYS A 115 7.87 -5.66 1.18
CA LYS A 115 9.02 -5.28 0.36
C LYS A 115 10.35 -5.70 1.00
N ILE A 116 10.52 -5.47 2.30
CA ILE A 116 11.72 -5.86 3.04
C ILE A 116 11.89 -7.38 3.01
N GLU A 117 10.81 -8.14 3.25
CA GLU A 117 10.84 -9.60 3.18
C GLU A 117 11.21 -10.12 1.79
N PHE A 118 10.70 -9.47 0.74
CA PHE A 118 11.02 -9.80 -0.64
C PHE A 118 12.51 -9.56 -0.94
N GLU A 119 13.05 -8.39 -0.58
CA GLU A 119 14.47 -8.06 -0.76
C GLU A 119 15.39 -9.03 0.01
N GLN A 120 15.00 -9.41 1.23
CA GLN A 120 15.71 -10.41 2.05
C GLN A 120 15.72 -11.78 1.36
N THR A 121 14.58 -12.19 0.83
CA THR A 121 14.41 -13.46 0.12
C THR A 121 15.24 -13.49 -1.16
N GLU A 122 15.24 -12.41 -1.93
CA GLU A 122 16.05 -12.29 -3.14
C GLU A 122 17.55 -12.32 -2.83
N SER A 123 17.98 -11.61 -1.79
CA SER A 123 19.36 -11.67 -1.30
C SER A 123 19.78 -13.09 -0.93
N ASN A 124 18.93 -13.82 -0.21
CA ASN A 124 19.19 -15.21 0.15
C ASN A 124 19.24 -16.13 -1.08
N ARG A 125 18.32 -15.94 -2.03
CA ARG A 125 18.32 -16.67 -3.32
C ARG A 125 19.63 -16.48 -4.07
N ASN A 126 20.13 -15.24 -4.13
CA ASN A 126 21.39 -14.92 -4.80
C ASN A 126 22.60 -15.56 -4.10
N LYS A 127 22.63 -15.58 -2.76
CA LYS A 127 23.69 -16.27 -1.99
C LYS A 127 23.71 -17.77 -2.27
N VAL A 128 22.53 -18.41 -2.25
CA VAL A 128 22.40 -19.85 -2.54
C VAL A 128 22.80 -20.15 -3.98
N GLY A 129 22.38 -19.32 -4.94
CA GLY A 129 22.77 -19.46 -6.34
C GLY A 129 24.28 -19.40 -6.52
N LYS A 130 24.95 -18.41 -5.91
CA LYS A 130 26.41 -18.31 -5.94
C LYS A 130 27.09 -19.52 -5.32
N TRP A 131 26.64 -19.95 -4.14
CA TRP A 131 27.17 -21.13 -3.46
C TRP A 131 27.02 -22.40 -4.32
N LEU A 132 25.88 -22.56 -5.00
CA LEU A 132 25.64 -23.69 -5.89
C LEU A 132 26.62 -23.68 -7.06
N THR A 133 26.79 -22.52 -7.72
CA THR A 133 27.76 -22.36 -8.81
C THR A 133 29.19 -22.65 -8.36
N ASP A 134 29.59 -22.13 -7.20
CA ASP A 134 30.92 -22.39 -6.63
C ASP A 134 31.15 -23.89 -6.40
N LYS A 135 30.11 -24.62 -5.94
CA LYS A 135 30.17 -26.08 -5.73
C LYS A 135 30.15 -26.90 -7.02
N GLU A 136 29.41 -26.45 -8.03
CA GLU A 136 29.46 -27.06 -9.36
C GLU A 136 30.84 -26.91 -9.98
N ASP A 137 31.47 -25.74 -9.86
CA ASP A 137 32.83 -25.49 -10.35
C ASP A 137 33.87 -26.34 -9.61
N GLU A 138 33.77 -26.45 -8.29
CA GLU A 138 34.64 -27.32 -7.49
C GLU A 138 34.52 -28.78 -7.91
N MET A 139 33.29 -29.28 -8.12
CA MET A 139 33.03 -30.64 -8.58
C MET A 139 33.58 -30.88 -9.99
N ASN A 140 33.44 -29.91 -10.89
CA ASN A 140 33.96 -30.01 -12.25
C ASN A 140 35.48 -30.06 -12.28
N LYS A 141 36.16 -29.29 -11.43
CA LYS A 141 37.63 -29.35 -11.26
C LYS A 141 38.07 -30.72 -10.76
N MET A 142 37.43 -31.24 -9.70
CA MET A 142 37.75 -32.59 -9.18
C MET A 142 37.56 -33.68 -10.24
N LYS A 143 36.49 -33.61 -11.05
CA LYS A 143 36.26 -34.54 -12.16
C LYS A 143 37.36 -34.46 -13.22
N ALA A 144 37.78 -33.26 -13.59
CA ALA A 144 38.86 -33.06 -14.55
C ALA A 144 40.19 -33.62 -14.03
N GLU A 145 40.54 -33.33 -12.78
CA GLU A 145 41.75 -33.84 -12.11
C GLU A 145 41.75 -35.37 -11.99
N THR A 146 40.61 -35.96 -11.61
CA THR A 146 40.47 -37.43 -11.51
C THR A 146 40.60 -38.11 -12.88
N ASN A 147 40.06 -37.50 -13.94
CA ASN A 147 40.16 -38.05 -15.29
C ASN A 147 41.60 -38.01 -15.84
N ILE A 148 42.31 -36.90 -15.59
CA ILE A 148 43.74 -36.78 -15.95
C ILE A 148 44.57 -37.83 -15.19
N SER A 149 44.39 -37.94 -13.87
CA SER A 149 45.11 -38.92 -13.04
C SER A 149 44.87 -40.36 -13.50
N ASN A 150 43.62 -40.73 -13.81
CA ASN A 150 43.32 -42.06 -14.35
C ASN A 150 43.98 -42.29 -15.72
N THR A 151 44.03 -41.28 -16.58
CA THR A 151 44.67 -41.39 -17.91
C THR A 151 46.19 -41.56 -17.79
N ASP A 152 46.83 -40.84 -16.87
CA ASP A 152 48.27 -40.95 -16.61
C ASP A 152 48.64 -42.33 -16.05
N ILE A 153 47.84 -42.84 -15.10
CA ILE A 153 48.01 -44.20 -14.55
C ILE A 153 47.87 -45.25 -15.66
N LEU A 154 46.86 -45.12 -16.52
CA LEU A 154 46.66 -46.04 -17.64
C LEU A 154 47.83 -46.00 -18.64
N MET A 155 48.34 -44.81 -18.98
CA MET A 155 49.51 -44.67 -19.85
C MET A 155 50.76 -45.31 -19.25
N GLN A 156 50.98 -45.15 -17.95
CA GLN A 156 52.14 -45.72 -17.26
C GLN A 156 52.08 -47.26 -17.23
N GLN A 157 50.89 -47.84 -17.04
CA GLN A 157 50.69 -49.29 -17.10
C GLN A 157 50.96 -49.85 -18.50
N VAL A 158 50.49 -49.18 -19.56
CA VAL A 158 50.76 -49.60 -20.96
C VAL A 158 52.26 -49.62 -21.24
N HIS A 159 53.00 -48.60 -20.79
CA HIS A 159 54.46 -48.53 -20.97
C HIS A 159 55.22 -49.63 -20.23
N SER A 160 54.69 -50.15 -19.12
CA SER A 160 55.31 -51.23 -18.35
C SER A 160 55.08 -52.64 -18.91
N ILE A 161 54.15 -52.79 -19.86
CA ILE A 161 53.76 -54.07 -20.46
C ILE A 161 54.52 -54.34 -21.77
N GLN A 162 55.19 -53.33 -22.33
CA GLN A 162 55.84 -53.36 -23.65
C GLN A 162 57.37 -53.50 -23.51
#